data_AF-A0A377U2R5-F1
#
_entry.id   AF-A0A377U2R5-F1
#
_cell.length_a   1.000
_cell.length_b   1.000
_cell.length_c   1.000
_cell.angle_alpha   90.00
_cell.angle_beta   90.00
_cell.angle_gamma   90.00
#
_symmetry.space_group_name_H-M   'P 1'
#
loop_
_entity.id
_entity.type
_entity.pdbx_description
1 polymer ?
#
loop_
_entity_poly.entity_id
_entity_poly.type
_entity_poly.pdbx_seq_one_letter_code
_entity_poly.pdbx_strand_id
1 'polypeptide(L)'
;MTTASLDSYYGEAMAMGERAPVALLDFAASGRLAVGEALTNIAATQIGELNRVKLSANWMAAAGHPGEDAGLYEAVKRWAKSCARRWA
;
A
#
# COMPACT_ATOMS: atom_id res chain seq x y z
N MET A 1 5.57 18.00 9.47
CA MET A 1 4.63 19.03 8.96
C MET A 1 5.00 19.28 7.50
N THR A 2 4.30 18.64 6.58
CA THR A 2 4.25 19.03 5.16
C THR A 2 3.06 19.95 5.02
N THR A 3 3.30 21.25 5.24
CA THR A 3 2.27 22.27 5.32
C THR A 3 1.81 22.63 3.92
N ALA A 4 0.50 22.59 3.66
CA ALA A 4 -0.07 23.00 2.37
C ALA A 4 -0.01 24.54 2.17
N SER A 5 -0.01 25.30 3.27
CA SER A 5 0.27 26.74 3.31
C SER A 5 0.86 27.12 4.67
N LEU A 6 1.65 28.19 4.72
CA LEU A 6 2.31 28.65 5.96
C LEU A 6 1.34 29.23 7.00
N ASP A 7 0.07 29.43 6.63
CA ASP A 7 -0.97 30.09 7.43
C ASP A 7 -2.15 29.17 7.78
N SER A 8 -2.00 27.85 7.61
CA SER A 8 -3.08 26.89 7.77
C SER A 8 -2.69 25.67 8.59
N TYR A 9 -3.68 25.08 9.26
CA TYR A 9 -3.55 23.80 9.95
C TYR A 9 -3.78 22.59 9.01
N TYR A 10 -4.09 22.83 7.73
CA TYR A 10 -4.15 21.76 6.73
C TYR A 10 -2.75 21.30 6.32
N GLY A 11 -2.61 20.02 6.03
CA GLY A 11 -1.36 19.44 5.58
C GLY A 11 -1.55 18.10 4.88
N GLU A 12 -0.42 17.56 4.44
CA GLU A 12 -0.34 16.26 3.78
C GLU A 12 0.27 15.24 4.75
N ALA A 13 -0.13 13.98 4.62
CA ALA A 13 0.43 12.89 5.39
C ALA A 13 0.86 11.77 4.45
N MET A 14 2.01 11.17 4.75
CA MET A 14 2.63 10.11 3.97
C MET A 14 2.96 8.95 4.90
N ALA A 15 2.71 7.74 4.45
CA ALA A 15 3.09 6.51 5.13
C ALA A 15 3.50 5.46 4.11
N MET A 16 4.34 4.52 4.54
CA MET A 16 4.81 3.40 3.74
C MET A 16 4.51 2.09 4.48
N GLY A 17 4.38 1.01 3.71
CA GLY A 17 4.25 -0.35 4.23
C GLY A 17 4.87 -1.32 3.24
N GLU A 18 5.66 -2.27 3.75
CA GLU A 18 6.38 -3.25 2.96
C GLU A 18 6.48 -4.57 3.72
N ARG A 19 6.28 -5.69 3.02
CA ARG A 19 6.42 -7.02 3.63
C ARG A 19 7.05 -8.04 2.67
N ALA A 20 8.10 -7.63 1.96
CA ALA A 20 8.80 -8.46 0.98
C ALA A 20 9.16 -9.88 1.48
N PRO A 21 9.65 -10.09 2.72
CA PRO A 21 9.96 -11.44 3.20
C PRO A 21 8.77 -12.40 3.23
N VAL A 22 7.53 -11.89 3.35
CA VAL A 22 6.32 -12.72 3.32
C VAL A 22 6.07 -13.27 1.92
N ALA A 23 6.56 -12.62 0.87
CA ALA A 23 6.38 -13.07 -0.52
C ALA A 23 7.02 -14.45 -0.78
N LEU A 24 8.06 -14.81 -0.03
CA LEU A 24 8.69 -16.14 -0.10
C LEU A 24 7.74 -17.27 0.34
N LEU A 25 6.70 -16.95 1.11
CA LEU A 25 5.69 -17.91 1.59
C LEU A 25 4.35 -17.72 0.87
N ASP A 26 3.92 -16.47 0.74
CA ASP A 26 2.66 -16.09 0.09
C ASP A 26 2.77 -14.67 -0.50
N PHE A 27 2.92 -14.60 -1.82
CA PHE A 27 2.96 -13.36 -2.59
C PHE A 27 1.71 -12.49 -2.39
N ALA A 28 0.53 -13.09 -2.30
CA ALA A 28 -0.73 -12.37 -2.12
C ALA A 28 -0.92 -11.85 -0.69
N ALA A 29 -0.39 -12.56 0.31
CA ALA A 29 -0.36 -12.08 1.69
C ALA A 29 0.60 -10.88 1.84
N SER A 30 1.78 -10.95 1.21
CA SER A 30 2.74 -9.84 1.19
C SER A 30 2.11 -8.53 0.71
N GLY A 31 1.41 -8.56 -0.43
CA GLY A 31 0.72 -7.38 -0.97
C GLY A 31 -0.39 -6.83 -0.06
N ARG A 32 -1.11 -7.68 0.67
CA ARG A 32 -2.14 -7.23 1.63
C ARG A 32 -1.53 -6.64 2.90
N LEU A 33 -0.45 -7.23 3.39
CA LEU A 33 0.24 -6.74 4.58
C LEU A 33 0.89 -5.39 4.31
N ALA A 34 1.47 -5.18 3.12
CA ALA A 34 2.00 -3.88 2.71
C ALA A 34 0.92 -2.77 2.74
N VAL A 35 -0.28 -3.04 2.20
CA VAL A 35 -1.43 -2.11 2.29
C VAL A 35 -1.87 -1.90 3.73
N GLY A 36 -1.99 -3.00 4.50
CA GLY A 36 -2.38 -2.94 5.90
C GLY A 36 -1.44 -2.08 6.73
N GLU A 37 -0.13 -2.29 6.58
CA GLU A 37 0.91 -1.55 7.29
C GLU A 37 0.89 -0.05 6.92
N ALA A 38 0.78 0.29 5.64
CA ALA A 38 0.68 1.68 5.21
C ALA A 38 -0.55 2.38 5.83
N LEU A 39 -1.69 1.68 5.90
CA LEU A 39 -2.91 2.21 6.51
C LEU A 39 -2.80 2.33 8.03
N THR A 40 -2.24 1.33 8.72
CA THR A 40 -2.07 1.40 10.19
C THR A 40 -1.07 2.48 10.58
N ASN A 41 -0.04 2.70 9.77
CA ASN A 41 0.97 3.74 10.01
C ASN A 41 0.38 5.16 9.91
N ILE A 42 -0.60 5.38 9.03
CA ILE A 42 -1.23 6.69 8.87
C ILE A 42 -2.52 6.86 9.69
N ALA A 43 -2.99 5.81 10.37
CA ALA A 43 -4.30 5.77 11.03
C ALA A 43 -4.47 6.80 12.17
N ALA A 44 -3.38 7.22 12.82
CA ALA A 44 -3.41 8.25 13.86
C ALA A 44 -3.52 9.68 13.29
N THR A 45 -3.55 9.85 11.97
CA THR A 45 -3.68 11.14 11.31
C THR A 45 -5.15 11.47 11.04
N GLN A 46 -5.55 12.72 11.30
CA GLN A 46 -6.90 13.20 11.01
C GLN A 46 -7.12 13.45 9.50
N ILE A 47 -7.30 12.37 8.73
CA ILE A 47 -7.56 12.43 7.27
C ILE A 47 -9.08 12.53 6.98
N GLY A 48 -9.90 11.91 7.82
CA GLY A 48 -11.34 11.74 7.61
C GLY A 48 -11.62 10.48 6.80
N GLU A 49 -12.40 10.62 5.72
CA GLU A 49 -12.79 9.50 4.86
C GLU A 49 -11.59 8.80 4.20
N LEU A 50 -11.65 7.46 4.15
CA LEU A 50 -10.57 6.64 3.61
C LEU A 50 -10.30 6.92 2.12
N ASN A 51 -11.30 7.37 1.35
CA ASN A 51 -11.20 7.75 -0.07
C ASN A 51 -10.23 8.91 -0.37
N ARG A 52 -9.83 9.67 0.66
CA ARG A 52 -8.80 10.70 0.57
C ARG A 52 -7.38 10.11 0.56
N VAL A 53 -7.20 8.89 1.06
CA VAL A 53 -5.92 8.17 0.99
C VAL A 53 -5.72 7.64 -0.42
N LYS A 54 -4.61 8.01 -1.06
CA LYS A 54 -4.16 7.47 -2.35
C LYS A 54 -2.93 6.61 -2.12
N LEU A 55 -2.91 5.43 -2.73
CA LEU A 55 -1.78 4.52 -2.65
C LEU A 55 -0.98 4.55 -3.96
N SER A 56 0.34 4.59 -3.84
CA SER A 56 1.25 4.22 -4.91
C SER A 56 1.79 2.81 -4.62
N ALA A 57 1.74 1.93 -5.62
CA ALA A 57 2.27 0.57 -5.52
C ALA A 57 3.50 0.44 -6.41
N ASN A 58 4.66 0.31 -5.78
CA ASN A 58 5.93 0.07 -6.47
C ASN A 58 6.25 -1.43 -6.39
N TRP A 59 6.34 -2.08 -7.54
CA TRP A 59 6.55 -3.53 -7.64
C TRP A 59 8.00 -3.83 -7.99
N MET A 60 8.63 -4.66 -7.17
CA MET A 60 9.98 -5.18 -7.41
C MET A 60 9.90 -6.70 -7.46
N ALA A 61 10.38 -7.31 -8.54
CA ALA A 61 10.44 -8.76 -8.71
C ALA A 61 11.66 -9.13 -9.56
N ALA A 62 12.22 -10.32 -9.32
CA ALA A 62 13.25 -10.88 -10.18
C ALA A 62 12.61 -11.54 -11.40
N ALA A 63 12.26 -10.73 -12.41
CA ALA A 63 11.57 -11.21 -13.61
C ALA A 63 12.31 -12.37 -14.29
N GLY A 64 11.59 -13.43 -14.62
CA GLY A 64 12.15 -14.66 -15.22
C GLY A 64 12.77 -15.65 -14.23
N HIS A 65 12.81 -15.34 -12.93
CA HIS A 65 13.10 -16.36 -11.91
C HIS A 65 11.88 -17.29 -11.74
N PRO A 66 12.07 -18.62 -11.66
CA PRO A 66 10.94 -19.56 -11.56
C PRO A 66 9.98 -19.22 -10.42
N GLY A 67 8.72 -18.96 -10.75
CA GLY A 67 7.65 -18.67 -9.78
C GLY A 67 7.41 -17.18 -9.47
N GLU A 68 8.39 -16.30 -9.69
CA GLU A 68 8.29 -14.87 -9.36
C GLU A 68 7.28 -14.12 -10.24
N ASP A 69 7.20 -14.45 -11.54
CA ASP A 69 6.26 -13.77 -12.46
C ASP A 69 4.79 -14.08 -12.11
N ALA A 70 4.49 -15.34 -11.80
CA ALA A 70 3.16 -15.77 -11.37
C ALA A 70 2.82 -15.21 -9.97
N GLY A 71 3.79 -15.19 -9.07
CA GLY A 71 3.67 -14.60 -7.74
C GLY A 71 3.36 -13.10 -7.80
N LEU A 72 4.08 -12.36 -8.66
CA LEU A 72 3.85 -10.94 -8.89
C LEU A 72 2.43 -10.68 -9.41
N TYR A 73 1.96 -11.45 -10.38
CA TYR A 73 0.60 -11.30 -10.92
C TYR A 73 -0.47 -11.50 -9.83
N GLU A 74 -0.35 -12.55 -9.01
CA GLU A 74 -1.29 -12.80 -7.92
C GLU A 74 -1.24 -11.72 -6.83
N ALA A 75 -0.06 -11.19 -6.53
CA ALA A 75 0.10 -10.06 -5.61
C ALA A 75 -0.61 -8.80 -6.13
N VAL A 76 -0.41 -8.43 -7.39
CA VAL A 76 -1.05 -7.28 -8.04
C VAL A 76 -2.57 -7.43 -8.06
N LYS A 77 -3.06 -8.59 -8.51
CA LYS A 77 -4.49 -8.90 -8.58
C LYS A 77 -5.16 -8.81 -7.21
N ARG A 78 -4.50 -9.32 -6.17
CA ARG A 78 -5.06 -9.28 -4.82
C ARG A 78 -4.99 -7.89 -4.19
N TRP A 79 -3.92 -7.15 -4.45
CA TRP A 79 -3.80 -5.74 -4.07
C TRP A 79 -4.95 -4.92 -4.67
N ALA A 80 -5.16 -5.01 -5.99
CA ALA A 80 -6.23 -4.28 -6.68
C ALA A 80 -7.62 -4.61 -6.10
N LYS A 81 -7.89 -5.89 -5.81
CA LYS A 81 -9.14 -6.32 -5.17
C LYS A 81 -9.29 -5.77 -3.74
N SER A 82 -8.20 -5.67 -2.99
CA SER A 82 -8.22 -5.10 -1.64
C SER A 82 -8.55 -3.60 -1.66
N CYS A 83 -8.02 -2.89 -2.66
CA CYS A 83 -8.28 -1.48 -2.88
C CYS A 83 -9.74 -1.23 -3.29
N ALA A 84 -10.22 -1.93 -4.30
CA ALA A 84 -11.58 -1.76 -4.83
C ALA A 84 -12.69 -1.99 -3.79
N ARG A 85 -12.45 -2.83 -2.77
CA ARG A 85 -13.45 -3.12 -1.73
C ARG A 85 -13.50 -2.08 -0.60
N ARG A 86 -12.41 -1.36 -0.35
CA ARG A 86 -12.30 -0.40 0.78
C ARG A 86 -12.44 1.06 0.35
N TRP A 87 -12.31 1.33 -0.95
CA TRP A 87 -12.41 2.67 -1.53
C TRP A 87 -13.66 2.88 -2.41
N ALA A 88 -14.64 1.97 -2.34
CA ALA A 88 -15.95 2.12 -2.95
C ALA A 88 -16.92 2.86 -2.03
#